data_AF-A0A8T5Y3Y8-F1
#
_entry.id   AF-A0A8T5Y3Y8-F1
#
_cell.length_a   1.000
_cell.length_b   1.000
_cell.length_c   1.000
_cell.angle_alpha   90.00
_cell.angle_beta   90.00
_cell.angle_gamma   90.00
#
_symmetry.space_group_name_H-M   'P 1'
#
loop_
_entity.id
_entity.type
_entity.pdbx_description
1 polymer ?
#
loop_
_entity_poly.entity_id
_entity_poly.type
_entity_poly.pdbx_seq_one_letter_code
_entity_poly.pdbx_strand_id
1 'polypeptide(L)'
;MDSCTGRGCIMEFTLSEAIEFSRQGSIEAWVHLFLCSEAGHNRAFADGLKQQKRHWVGPVQIEFQHLRPCCGPSEGMEYQVSQSSWEWDMEIFRQHLNRGWAPPPLIAENRGDHLSVRDGNHRLEALKRAGFSLYWVIIWDNESPENLEKWRRGANDL
;
A
#
# COMPACT_ATOMS: atom_id res chain seq x y z
N MET A 1 37.67 13.40 -0.86
CA MET A 1 38.62 12.30 -0.65
C MET A 1 38.41 11.84 0.78
N ASP A 2 37.87 10.69 1.14
CA ASP A 2 37.30 9.48 0.54
C ASP A 2 36.42 8.93 1.70
N SER A 3 35.32 8.21 1.59
CA SER A 3 34.96 7.14 0.67
C SER A 3 33.47 6.80 0.93
N CYS A 4 32.57 7.12 -0.01
CA CYS A 4 31.28 6.45 -0.06
C CYS A 4 31.46 5.14 -0.81
N THR A 5 32.13 4.17 -0.18
CA THR A 5 32.15 2.78 -0.66
C THR A 5 30.76 2.20 -0.49
N GLY A 6 30.21 1.70 -1.60
CA GLY A 6 28.87 1.13 -1.69
C GLY A 6 28.57 0.11 -0.59
N ARG A 7 27.63 0.49 0.28
CA ARG A 7 26.63 -0.44 0.80
C ARG A 7 25.41 -0.21 -0.07
N GLY A 8 24.90 -1.25 -0.72
CA GLY A 8 23.51 -1.19 -1.18
C GLY A 8 22.67 -0.80 0.03
N CYS A 9 22.02 0.37 -0.01
CA CYS A 9 21.13 0.77 1.06
C CYS A 9 20.03 -0.29 1.11
N ILE A 10 19.97 -1.06 2.20
CA ILE A 10 18.89 -2.02 2.41
C ILE A 10 17.63 -1.16 2.62
N MET A 11 16.67 -1.29 1.72
CA MET A 11 15.36 -0.65 1.84
C MET A 11 14.55 -1.41 2.88
N GLU A 12 14.02 -0.69 3.88
CA GLU A 12 13.15 -1.28 4.92
C GLU A 12 11.66 -1.15 4.57
N PHE A 13 11.35 -0.49 3.45
CA PHE A 13 10.01 -0.21 2.92
C PHE A 13 9.10 0.49 3.93
N THR A 14 9.65 1.52 4.59
CA THR A 14 8.92 2.32 5.56
C THR A 14 8.07 3.41 4.89
N LEU A 15 7.11 3.97 5.64
CA LEU A 15 6.37 5.16 5.22
C LEU A 15 7.29 6.33 4.86
N SER A 16 8.33 6.57 5.66
CA SER A 16 9.26 7.69 5.44
C SER A 16 10.01 7.57 4.13
N GLU A 17 10.44 6.36 3.76
CA GLU A 17 11.06 6.09 2.46
C GLU A 17 10.06 6.32 1.32
N ALA A 18 8.81 5.84 1.46
CA ALA A 18 7.78 6.06 0.45
C ALA A 18 7.48 7.56 0.24
N ILE A 19 7.44 8.34 1.32
CA ILE A 19 7.30 9.80 1.27
C ILE A 19 8.48 10.44 0.53
N GLU A 20 9.71 9.99 0.79
CA GLU A 20 10.90 10.53 0.13
C GLU A 20 10.91 10.24 -1.37
N PHE A 21 10.59 9.01 -1.77
CA PHE A 21 10.42 8.66 -3.19
C PHE A 21 9.31 9.49 -3.85
N SER A 22 8.20 9.75 -3.14
CA SER A 22 7.12 10.61 -3.64
C SER A 22 7.56 12.05 -3.87
N ARG A 23 8.29 12.64 -2.92
CA ARG A 23 8.85 14.01 -3.05
C ARG A 23 9.79 14.15 -4.24
N GLN A 24 10.48 13.08 -4.59
CA GLN A 24 11.39 13.01 -5.74
C GLN A 24 10.67 12.63 -7.05
N GLY A 25 9.33 12.54 -7.06
CA GLY A 25 8.56 12.14 -8.24
C GLY A 25 8.76 10.69 -8.68
N SER A 26 9.26 9.84 -7.77
CA SER A 26 9.72 8.46 -8.04
C SER A 26 8.89 7.39 -7.32
N ILE A 27 7.65 7.70 -6.90
CA ILE A 27 6.82 6.77 -6.12
C ILE A 27 6.56 5.44 -6.83
N GLU A 28 6.45 5.45 -8.16
CA GLU A 28 6.31 4.22 -8.97
C GLU A 28 7.51 3.28 -8.80
N ALA A 29 8.73 3.83 -8.73
CA ALA A 29 9.93 3.04 -8.48
C ALA A 29 9.90 2.40 -7.08
N TRP A 30 9.44 3.13 -6.07
CA TRP A 30 9.26 2.58 -4.72
C TRP A 30 8.27 1.41 -4.72
N VAL A 31 7.13 1.55 -5.42
CA VAL A 31 6.12 0.50 -5.55
C VAL A 31 6.71 -0.76 -6.17
N HIS A 32 7.45 -0.63 -7.27
CA HIS A 32 8.08 -1.79 -7.91
C HIS A 32 9.16 -2.44 -7.04
N LEU A 33 9.97 -1.65 -6.33
CA LEU A 33 10.96 -2.18 -5.40
C LEU A 33 10.28 -2.94 -4.26
N PHE A 34 9.22 -2.39 -3.69
CA PHE A 34 8.46 -3.02 -2.60
C PHE A 34 7.83 -4.34 -3.04
N LEU A 35 7.06 -4.32 -4.14
CA LEU A 35 6.36 -5.51 -4.63
C LEU A 35 7.30 -6.64 -5.04
N CYS A 36 8.52 -6.33 -5.47
CA CYS A 36 9.54 -7.32 -5.82
C CYS A 36 10.43 -7.75 -4.64
N SER A 37 10.27 -7.14 -3.46
CA SER A 37 11.01 -7.49 -2.25
C SER A 37 10.36 -8.64 -1.47
N GLU A 38 11.09 -9.19 -0.50
CA GLU A 38 10.53 -10.15 0.47
C GLU A 38 9.38 -9.54 1.30
N ALA A 39 9.38 -8.22 1.52
CA ALA A 39 8.34 -7.56 2.30
C ALA A 39 7.01 -7.42 1.55
N GLY A 40 7.05 -7.24 0.21
CA GLY A 40 5.86 -7.12 -0.63
C GLY A 40 5.43 -8.43 -1.28
N HIS A 41 6.39 -9.26 -1.68
CA HIS A 41 6.20 -10.61 -2.25
C HIS A 41 5.09 -10.71 -3.32
N ASN A 42 4.99 -9.73 -4.22
CA ASN A 42 3.91 -9.61 -5.19
C ASN A 42 4.42 -9.17 -6.57
N ARG A 43 5.40 -9.92 -7.09
CA ARG A 43 6.03 -9.65 -8.40
C ARG A 43 5.03 -9.68 -9.56
N ALA A 44 4.04 -10.57 -9.53
CA ALA A 44 3.03 -10.65 -10.57
C ALA A 44 2.23 -9.33 -10.70
N PHE A 45 1.89 -8.70 -9.56
CA PHE A 45 1.25 -7.40 -9.57
C PHE A 45 2.20 -6.30 -10.09
N ALA A 46 3.48 -6.32 -9.69
CA ALA A 46 4.48 -5.41 -10.23
C ALA A 46 4.61 -5.51 -11.76
N ASP A 47 4.59 -6.71 -12.31
CA ASP A 47 4.67 -6.95 -13.76
C ASP A 47 3.37 -6.52 -14.47
N GLY A 48 2.20 -6.72 -13.83
CA GLY A 48 0.91 -6.21 -14.32
C GLY A 48 0.84 -4.68 -14.38
N LEU A 49 1.42 -3.99 -13.39
CA LEU A 49 1.47 -2.52 -13.39
C LEU A 49 2.22 -1.97 -14.60
N LYS A 50 3.28 -2.64 -15.06
CA LYS A 50 4.13 -2.23 -16.21
C LYS A 50 3.46 -2.37 -17.57
N GLN A 51 2.32 -3.07 -17.66
CA GLN A 51 1.67 -3.34 -18.95
C GLN A 51 1.10 -2.07 -19.61
N GLN A 52 0.94 -0.98 -18.85
CA GLN A 52 0.56 0.33 -19.38
C GLN A 52 1.09 1.42 -18.45
N LYS A 53 1.05 2.67 -18.93
CA LYS A 53 1.33 3.84 -18.10
C LYS A 53 0.33 3.94 -16.95
N ARG A 54 0.84 4.33 -15.77
CA ARG A 54 0.05 4.61 -14.57
C ARG A 54 0.27 6.05 -14.13
N HIS A 55 -0.74 6.62 -13.51
CA HIS A 55 -0.67 7.91 -12.83
C HIS A 55 -0.67 7.65 -11.33
N TRP A 56 0.18 8.34 -10.58
CA TRP A 56 0.42 8.02 -9.17
C TRP A 56 0.23 9.22 -8.26
N VAL A 57 -0.24 8.95 -7.05
CA VAL A 57 -0.25 9.90 -5.93
C VAL A 57 0.02 9.18 -4.62
N GLY A 58 0.61 9.91 -3.68
CA GLY A 58 0.80 9.46 -2.32
C GLY A 58 2.24 9.11 -1.98
N PRO A 59 2.51 8.61 -0.77
CA PRO A 59 1.51 8.20 0.22
C PRO A 59 0.61 9.37 0.69
N VAL A 60 -0.70 9.15 0.71
CA VAL A 60 -1.70 10.07 1.29
C VAL A 60 -2.52 9.34 2.35
N GLN A 61 -3.02 10.06 3.35
CA GLN A 61 -3.92 9.46 4.34
C GLN A 61 -5.33 9.32 3.75
N ILE A 62 -5.89 8.11 3.85
CA ILE A 62 -7.22 7.78 3.35
C ILE A 62 -8.03 7.11 4.45
N GLU A 63 -9.27 7.55 4.64
CA GLU A 63 -10.22 6.91 5.52
C GLU A 63 -10.66 5.54 4.98
N PHE A 64 -10.81 4.57 5.87
CA PHE A 64 -11.14 3.19 5.53
C PHE A 64 -12.51 3.04 4.87
N GLN A 65 -13.42 4.02 5.04
CA GLN A 65 -14.71 4.02 4.34
C GLN A 65 -14.58 4.15 2.81
N HIS A 66 -13.46 4.67 2.31
CA HIS A 66 -13.16 4.77 0.87
C HIS A 66 -12.40 3.56 0.31
N LEU A 67 -11.90 2.69 1.19
CA LEU A 67 -11.12 1.52 0.81
C LEU A 67 -12.04 0.30 0.65
N ARG A 68 -11.87 -0.42 -0.46
CA ARG A 68 -12.54 -1.70 -0.72
C ARG A 68 -11.49 -2.78 -0.89
N PRO A 69 -11.41 -3.78 0.00
CA PRO A 69 -10.50 -4.89 -0.18
C PRO A 69 -10.92 -5.72 -1.39
N CYS A 70 -9.95 -6.23 -2.14
CA CYS A 70 -10.20 -7.23 -3.20
C CYS A 70 -9.81 -8.65 -2.77
N CYS A 71 -9.17 -8.79 -1.60
CA CYS A 71 -8.76 -10.07 -1.02
C CYS A 71 -9.30 -10.19 0.41
N GLY A 72 -9.82 -11.36 0.76
CA GLY A 72 -10.39 -11.64 2.07
C GLY A 72 -11.12 -12.98 2.12
N PRO A 73 -11.61 -13.39 3.30
CA PRO A 73 -12.25 -14.70 3.46
C PRO A 73 -13.73 -14.71 3.07
N SER A 74 -14.32 -13.52 2.91
CA SER A 74 -15.74 -13.36 2.56
C SER A 74 -16.04 -13.95 1.18
N GLU A 75 -17.22 -14.56 1.07
CA GLU A 75 -17.75 -15.04 -0.20
C GLU A 75 -17.88 -13.91 -1.22
N GLY A 76 -17.52 -14.19 -2.48
CA GLY A 76 -17.61 -13.23 -3.58
C GLY A 76 -16.44 -12.24 -3.67
N MET A 77 -15.40 -12.39 -2.85
CA MET A 77 -14.14 -11.66 -3.03
C MET A 77 -13.45 -12.05 -4.34
N GLU A 78 -12.84 -11.09 -5.03
CA GLU A 78 -12.04 -11.33 -6.26
C GLU A 78 -10.91 -12.33 -5.99
N TYR A 79 -10.25 -12.19 -4.84
CA TYR A 79 -9.26 -13.12 -4.33
C TYR A 79 -9.71 -13.67 -2.98
N GLN A 80 -10.62 -14.63 -3.03
CA GLN A 80 -11.09 -15.30 -1.83
C GLN A 80 -10.00 -16.21 -1.24
N VAL A 81 -9.78 -16.10 0.07
CA VAL A 81 -8.88 -16.98 0.83
C VAL A 81 -9.66 -17.76 1.89
N SER A 82 -9.05 -18.79 2.48
CA SER A 82 -9.71 -19.54 3.55
C SER A 82 -9.83 -18.70 4.82
N GLN A 83 -10.96 -18.83 5.51
CA GLN A 83 -11.17 -18.18 6.81
C GLN A 83 -10.08 -18.56 7.82
N SER A 84 -9.64 -19.82 7.84
CA SER A 84 -8.62 -20.29 8.78
C SER A 84 -7.24 -19.69 8.53
N SER A 85 -6.81 -19.58 7.26
CA SER A 85 -5.54 -18.91 6.91
C SER A 85 -5.60 -17.43 7.23
N TRP A 86 -6.72 -16.79 6.92
CA TRP A 86 -6.92 -15.38 7.21
C TRP A 86 -6.80 -15.07 8.71
N GLU A 87 -7.48 -15.84 9.56
CA GLU A 87 -7.42 -15.63 11.01
C GLU A 87 -6.04 -15.94 11.59
N TRP A 88 -5.31 -16.91 11.02
CA TRP A 88 -3.92 -17.16 11.39
C TRP A 88 -3.02 -15.95 11.11
N ASP A 89 -3.14 -15.37 9.92
CA ASP A 89 -2.40 -14.17 9.54
C ASP A 89 -2.79 -12.98 10.43
N MET A 90 -4.08 -12.84 10.78
CA MET A 90 -4.54 -11.76 11.66
C MET A 90 -3.91 -11.83 13.05
N GLU A 91 -3.69 -13.02 13.60
CA GLU A 91 -3.02 -13.18 14.89
C GLU A 91 -1.54 -12.76 14.81
N ILE A 92 -0.84 -13.15 13.73
CA ILE A 92 0.55 -12.71 13.49
C ILE A 92 0.63 -11.19 13.39
N PHE A 93 -0.23 -10.57 12.59
CA PHE A 93 -0.24 -9.13 12.39
C PHE A 93 -0.58 -8.38 13.68
N ARG A 94 -1.53 -8.87 14.46
CA ARG A 94 -1.86 -8.32 15.78
C ARG A 94 -0.63 -8.29 16.70
N GLN A 95 0.16 -9.37 16.73
CA GLN A 95 1.39 -9.42 17.52
C GLN A 95 2.43 -8.41 17.04
N HIS A 96 2.63 -8.26 15.72
CA HIS A 96 3.56 -7.28 15.16
C HIS A 96 3.13 -5.85 15.48
N LEU A 97 1.86 -5.51 15.31
CA LEU A 97 1.32 -4.20 15.65
C LEU A 97 1.50 -3.88 17.14
N ASN A 98 1.24 -4.84 18.03
CA ASN A 98 1.47 -4.69 19.48
C ASN A 98 2.94 -4.47 19.85
N ARG A 99 3.88 -4.92 19.00
CA ARG A 99 5.33 -4.68 19.15
C ARG A 99 5.79 -3.37 18.53
N GLY A 100 4.87 -2.54 18.03
CA GLY A 100 5.17 -1.24 17.43
C GLY A 100 5.58 -1.32 15.95
N TRP A 101 5.33 -2.43 15.27
CA TRP A 101 5.52 -2.48 13.82
C TRP A 101 4.58 -1.48 13.13
N ALA A 102 5.14 -0.65 12.25
CA ALA A 102 4.39 0.23 11.37
C ALA A 102 4.36 -0.38 9.97
N PRO A 103 3.20 -0.92 9.50
CA PRO A 103 3.11 -1.51 8.18
C PRO A 103 3.48 -0.53 7.06
N PRO A 104 4.07 -0.99 5.94
CA PRO A 104 4.25 -0.14 4.77
C PRO A 104 2.90 0.44 4.28
N PRO A 105 2.90 1.53 3.49
CA PRO A 105 1.66 2.04 2.88
C PRO A 105 0.90 0.97 2.08
N LEU A 106 -0.42 1.07 2.08
CA LEU A 106 -1.26 0.26 1.18
C LEU A 106 -1.08 0.73 -0.26
N ILE A 107 -1.38 -0.15 -1.23
CA ILE A 107 -1.37 0.22 -2.65
C ILE A 107 -2.76 -0.02 -3.22
N ALA A 108 -3.38 1.02 -3.76
CA ALA A 108 -4.77 0.97 -4.20
C ALA A 108 -4.98 1.55 -5.60
N GLU A 109 -5.90 0.94 -6.33
CA GLU A 109 -6.36 1.41 -7.63
C GLU A 109 -7.56 2.34 -7.44
N ASN A 110 -7.54 3.49 -8.12
CA ASN A 110 -8.70 4.34 -8.24
C ASN A 110 -9.74 3.69 -9.18
N ARG A 111 -10.93 3.42 -8.66
CA ARG A 111 -12.07 2.85 -9.42
C ARG A 111 -13.19 3.86 -9.64
N GLY A 112 -12.87 5.14 -9.51
CA GLY A 112 -13.89 6.20 -9.53
C GLY A 112 -14.43 6.40 -8.12
N ASP A 113 -15.54 5.78 -7.76
CA ASP A 113 -16.24 6.03 -6.48
C ASP A 113 -15.49 5.51 -5.23
N HIS A 114 -14.59 4.55 -5.40
CA HIS A 114 -13.81 3.95 -4.32
C HIS A 114 -12.37 3.64 -4.73
N LEU A 115 -11.56 3.26 -3.75
CA LEU A 115 -10.20 2.75 -3.94
C LEU A 115 -10.19 1.24 -3.69
N SER A 116 -9.85 0.46 -4.72
CA SER A 116 -9.67 -0.99 -4.59
C SER A 116 -8.27 -1.27 -4.04
N VAL A 117 -8.16 -1.88 -2.87
CA VAL A 117 -6.86 -2.20 -2.25
C VAL A 117 -6.27 -3.41 -2.95
N ARG A 118 -5.24 -3.19 -3.77
CA ARG A 118 -4.61 -4.22 -4.61
C ARG A 118 -3.36 -4.82 -3.97
N ASP A 119 -2.78 -4.14 -2.99
CA ASP A 119 -1.77 -4.70 -2.09
C ASP A 119 -1.97 -4.21 -0.64
N GLY A 120 -1.85 -5.13 0.31
CA GLY A 120 -2.02 -4.84 1.74
C GLY A 120 -3.39 -5.13 2.33
N ASN A 121 -4.20 -6.00 1.73
CA ASN A 121 -5.52 -6.38 2.28
C ASN A 121 -5.45 -6.93 3.73
N HIS A 122 -4.48 -7.79 4.05
CA HIS A 122 -4.24 -8.24 5.43
C HIS A 122 -3.81 -7.08 6.36
N ARG A 123 -2.95 -6.16 5.87
CA ARG A 123 -2.55 -4.96 6.62
C ARG A 123 -3.77 -4.10 6.95
N LEU A 124 -4.64 -3.86 5.96
CA LEU A 124 -5.88 -3.10 6.15
C LEU A 124 -6.77 -3.73 7.22
N GLU A 125 -6.99 -5.03 7.18
CA GLU A 125 -7.82 -5.71 8.17
C GLU A 125 -7.20 -5.67 9.57
N ALA A 126 -5.89 -5.91 9.69
CA ALA A 126 -5.20 -5.81 10.96
C ALA A 126 -5.29 -4.41 11.56
N LEU A 127 -5.12 -3.37 10.74
CA LEU A 127 -5.28 -1.97 11.15
C LEU A 127 -6.72 -1.66 11.58
N LYS A 128 -7.74 -2.16 10.87
CA LYS A 128 -9.14 -2.04 11.27
C LYS A 128 -9.40 -2.67 12.64
N ARG A 129 -8.92 -3.91 12.85
CA ARG A 129 -9.06 -4.63 14.13
C ARG A 129 -8.32 -3.94 15.27
N ALA A 130 -7.22 -3.23 14.96
CA ALA A 130 -6.48 -2.41 15.92
C ALA A 130 -7.12 -1.04 16.19
N GLY A 131 -8.27 -0.72 15.58
CA GLY A 131 -9.03 0.49 15.86
C GLY A 131 -8.65 1.72 15.02
N PHE A 132 -7.81 1.56 13.99
CA PHE A 132 -7.53 2.64 13.05
C PHE A 132 -8.73 2.88 12.12
N SER A 133 -8.93 4.13 11.71
CA SER A 133 -9.96 4.54 10.75
C SER A 133 -9.39 5.17 9.48
N LEU A 134 -8.09 5.50 9.49
CA LEU A 134 -7.36 6.10 8.38
C LEU A 134 -5.96 5.50 8.29
N TYR A 135 -5.40 5.42 7.09
CA TYR A 135 -4.02 4.97 6.92
C TYR A 135 -3.37 5.52 5.64
N TRP A 136 -2.07 5.33 5.52
CA TRP A 136 -1.28 5.78 4.38
C TRP A 136 -1.46 4.86 3.17
N VAL A 137 -1.79 5.45 2.03
CA VAL A 137 -2.09 4.74 0.78
C VAL A 137 -1.36 5.41 -0.38
N ILE A 138 -0.73 4.60 -1.22
CA ILE A 138 -0.24 4.98 -2.55
C ILE A 138 -1.33 4.59 -3.55
N ILE A 139 -1.78 5.55 -4.34
CA ILE A 139 -2.92 5.38 -5.22
C ILE A 139 -2.45 5.52 -6.65
N TRP A 140 -2.96 4.66 -7.54
CA TRP A 140 -2.80 4.87 -8.98
C TRP A 140 -4.12 4.98 -9.72
N ASP A 141 -4.05 5.62 -10.89
CA ASP A 141 -5.11 5.68 -11.88
C ASP A 141 -4.57 5.25 -13.25
N ASN A 142 -5.42 4.63 -14.06
CA ASN A 142 -5.05 4.07 -15.36
C ASN A 142 -5.21 5.06 -16.51
N GLU A 143 -5.98 6.13 -16.31
CA GLU A 143 -6.41 7.04 -17.37
C GLU A 143 -5.77 8.41 -17.22
N SER A 144 -5.78 9.00 -16.02
CA SER A 144 -5.44 10.40 -15.85
C SER A 144 -5.02 10.77 -14.41
N PRO A 145 -4.07 11.71 -14.23
CA PRO A 145 -3.72 12.23 -12.92
C PRO A 145 -4.83 13.10 -12.31
N GLU A 146 -5.68 13.72 -13.14
CA GLU A 146 -6.81 14.54 -12.67
C GLU A 146 -7.82 13.72 -11.84
N ASN A 147 -7.98 12.43 -12.16
CA ASN A 147 -8.83 11.50 -11.39
C ASN A 147 -8.35 11.30 -9.93
N LEU A 148 -7.07 11.58 -9.66
CA LEU A 148 -6.44 11.42 -8.35
C LEU A 148 -6.54 12.67 -7.47
N GLU A 149 -6.92 13.83 -8.02
CA GLU A 149 -6.92 15.10 -7.30
C GLU A 149 -7.83 15.12 -6.07
N LYS A 150 -8.94 14.37 -6.12
CA LYS A 150 -9.85 14.23 -4.96
C LYS A 150 -9.21 13.49 -3.78
N TRP A 151 -8.24 12.62 -4.04
CA TRP A 151 -7.55 11.84 -3.01
C TRP A 151 -6.35 12.58 -2.41
N ARG A 152 -5.90 13.67 -3.04
CA ARG A 152 -4.79 14.53 -2.55
C ARG A 152 -5.15 15.34 -1.32
N ARG A 153 -6.43 15.60 -1.08
CA ARG A 153 -6.91 16.66 -0.18
C ARG A 153 -7.09 16.23 1.28
N GLY A 154 -6.81 14.98 1.64
CA GLY A 154 -7.05 14.46 2.99
C GLY A 154 -6.05 14.87 4.09
N ALA A 155 -5.02 15.68 3.80
CA ALA A 155 -3.95 15.98 4.76
C ALA A 155 -4.00 17.39 5.39
N ASN A 156 -4.92 18.27 4.97
CA ASN A 156 -4.92 19.68 5.41
C ASN A 156 -6.12 20.12 6.27
N ASP A 157 -6.99 19.19 6.68
CA ASP A 157 -8.18 19.51 7.49
C ASP A 157 -8.09 18.96 8.93
N LEU A 158 -6.88 18.88 9.50
CA LEU A 158 -6.65 18.64 10.93
C LEU A 158 -5.80 19.75 11.57
#